data_AF-A0A6B3E5F8-F1
#
_entry.id   AF-A0A6B3E5F8-F1
#
_cell.length_a   1.000
_cell.length_b   1.000
_cell.length_c   1.000
_cell.angle_alpha   90.00
_cell.angle_beta   90.00
_cell.angle_gamma   90.00
#
_symmetry.space_group_name_H-M   'P 1'
#
loop_
_entity.id
_entity.type
_entity.pdbx_description
1 polymer ?
#
loop_
_entity_poly.entity_id
_entity_poly.type
_entity_poly.pdbx_seq_one_letter_code
_entity_poly.pdbx_strand_id
1 'polypeptide(L)' 'HGKITTTEAKARRLRPYAERLVTKAKKGDLHNRRQVLQVITDKSVVHTLFTEIGPRYENRPGGYTRITKIG' A
#
# COMPACT_ATOMS: atom_id res chain seq x y z
N HIS A 1 -9.04 2.80 6.24
CA HIS A 1 -8.42 2.84 7.59
C HIS A 1 -6.92 3.07 7.48
N GLY A 2 -6.35 4.02 8.24
CA GLY A 2 -4.94 4.45 8.11
C GLY A 2 -3.93 3.82 9.09
N LYS A 3 -4.39 2.96 10.02
CA LYS A 3 -3.57 2.26 11.01
C LYS A 3 -4.18 0.89 11.29
N ILE A 4 -3.33 -0.14 11.46
CA ILE A 4 -3.73 -1.50 11.79
C ILE A 4 -2.88 -1.98 12.96
N THR A 5 -3.50 -2.59 13.97
CA THR A 5 -2.81 -3.24 15.09
C THR A 5 -2.72 -4.73 14.81
N THR A 6 -1.50 -5.27 14.77
CA THR A 6 -1.22 -6.69 14.51
C THR A 6 0.08 -7.11 15.21
N THR A 7 0.38 -8.41 15.22
CA THR A 7 1.65 -8.93 15.73
C THR A 7 2.85 -8.43 14.90
N GLU A 8 4.01 -8.32 15.55
CA GLU A 8 5.24 -7.85 14.89
C GLU A 8 5.61 -8.70 13.66
N ALA A 9 5.50 -10.03 13.78
CA ALA A 9 5.80 -10.94 12.68
C ALA A 9 4.90 -10.70 11.45
N LYS A 10 3.59 -10.51 11.68
CA LYS A 10 2.64 -10.19 10.60
C LYS A 10 2.94 -8.82 9.98
N ALA A 11 3.24 -7.81 10.80
CA ALA A 11 3.59 -6.47 10.31
C ALA A 11 4.85 -6.48 9.44
N ARG A 12 5.91 -7.19 9.87
CA ARG A 12 7.16 -7.34 9.10
C ARG A 12 6.93 -8.03 7.76
N ARG A 13 6.09 -9.08 7.72
CA ARG A 13 5.72 -9.79 6.48
C ARG A 13 4.88 -8.90 5.54
N LEU A 14 3.97 -8.10 6.08
CA LEU A 14 3.12 -7.22 5.29
C LEU A 14 3.90 -6.07 4.62
N ARG A 15 4.97 -5.60 5.27
CA ARG A 15 5.76 -4.45 4.83
C ARG A 15 6.16 -4.50 3.34
N PRO A 16 6.92 -5.49 2.84
CA PRO A 16 7.33 -5.52 1.43
C PRO A 16 6.16 -5.56 0.46
N TYR A 17 5.03 -6.15 0.85
CA TYR A 17 3.84 -6.23 0.02
C TYR A 17 3.14 -4.88 -0.10
N ALA A 18 2.92 -4.20 1.03
CA ALA A 18 2.34 -2.86 1.05
C ALA A 18 3.23 -1.84 0.31
N GLU A 19 4.55 -1.89 0.50
CA GLU A 19 5.48 -1.00 -0.19
C GLU A 19 5.38 -1.12 -1.72
N ARG A 20 5.30 -2.35 -2.25
CA ARG A 20 5.13 -2.61 -3.69
C ARG A 20 3.80 -2.08 -4.21
N LEU A 21 2.72 -2.26 -3.47
CA LEU A 21 1.39 -1.79 -3.87
C LEU A 21 1.34 -0.26 -3.96
N VAL A 22 1.87 0.45 -2.97
CA VAL A 22 1.96 1.92 -3.01
C VAL A 22 2.86 2.38 -4.15
N THR A 23 3.98 1.69 -4.40
CA THR A 23 4.87 2.01 -5.52
C THR A 23 4.18 1.89 -6.88
N LYS A 24 3.35 0.86 -7.07
CA LYS A 24 2.53 0.70 -8.29
C LYS A 24 1.47 1.78 -8.41
N ALA A 25 0.84 2.14 -7.28
CA ALA A 25 -0.15 3.20 -7.22
C ALA A 25 0.42 4.57 -7.64
N LYS A 26 1.66 4.88 -7.19
CA LYS A 26 2.37 6.11 -7.59
C LYS A 26 2.58 6.24 -9.10
N LYS A 27 2.79 5.13 -9.81
CA LYS A 27 2.96 5.15 -11.27
C LYS A 27 1.65 5.44 -12.02
N GLY A 28 0.50 5.06 -11.45
CA GLY A 28 -0.81 5.46 -11.96
C GLY A 28 -1.31 4.82 -13.26
N ASP A 29 -0.50 4.03 -13.96
CA ASP A 29 -0.90 3.45 -15.26
C ASP A 29 -1.92 2.29 -15.15
N LEU A 30 -2.59 1.98 -16.28
CA LEU A 30 -3.58 0.91 -16.37
C LEU A 30 -2.97 -0.47 -16.09
N HIS A 31 -1.71 -0.70 -16.49
CA HIS A 31 -1.02 -1.96 -16.30
C HIS A 31 -0.82 -2.27 -14.81
N ASN A 32 -0.33 -1.29 -14.04
CA ASN A 32 -0.14 -1.38 -12.60
C ASN A 32 -1.49 -1.57 -11.89
N ARG A 33 -2.56 -0.90 -12.34
CA ARG A 33 -3.89 -1.10 -11.79
C ARG A 33 -4.39 -2.54 -11.99
N ARG A 34 -4.18 -3.13 -13.17
CA ARG A 34 -4.50 -4.54 -13.44
C ARG A 34 -3.69 -5.50 -12.57
N GLN A 35 -2.40 -5.25 -12.41
CA GLN A 35 -1.55 -6.07 -11.53
C GLN A 35 -1.97 -5.97 -10.05
N VAL A 36 -2.39 -4.79 -9.59
CA VAL A 36 -2.90 -4.62 -8.22
C VAL A 36 -4.23 -5.36 -8.04
N LEU A 37 -5.10 -5.40 -9.05
CA LEU A 37 -6.38 -6.13 -8.99
C LEU A 37 -6.23 -7.65 -8.90
N GLN A 38 -5.11 -8.22 -9.35
CA GLN A 38 -4.79 -9.65 -9.13
C GLN A 38 -4.53 -9.98 -7.66
N VAL A 39 -4.26 -8.95 -6.87
CA VAL A 39 -3.73 -9.03 -5.51
C VAL A 39 -4.78 -8.57 -4.50
N ILE A 40 -5.48 -7.48 -4.81
CA ILE A 40 -6.62 -6.94 -4.06
C ILE A 40 -7.84 -7.00 -4.98
N THR A 41 -8.79 -7.86 -4.63
CA THR A 41 -10.01 -8.07 -5.42
C THR A 41 -11.04 -6.95 -5.24
N ASP A 42 -10.98 -6.24 -4.10
CA ASP A 42 -11.89 -5.13 -3.80
C ASP A 42 -11.53 -3.87 -4.61
N LYS A 43 -12.43 -3.51 -5.54
CA LYS A 43 -12.27 -2.34 -6.42
C LYS A 43 -12.30 -1.02 -5.67
N SER A 44 -13.00 -0.93 -4.53
CA SER A 44 -13.09 0.29 -3.73
C SER A 44 -11.72 0.62 -3.12
N VAL A 45 -11.05 -0.39 -2.58
CA VAL A 45 -9.69 -0.27 -2.02
C VAL A 45 -8.69 0.11 -3.10
N VAL A 46 -8.76 -0.51 -4.28
CA VAL A 46 -7.89 -0.15 -5.41
C VAL A 46 -8.15 1.28 -5.87
N HIS A 47 -9.40 1.74 -5.87
CA HIS A 47 -9.70 3.13 -6.19
C HIS A 47 -9.01 4.08 -5.21
N THR A 48 -9.26 3.95 -3.90
CA THR A 48 -8.62 4.76 -2.86
C THR A 48 -7.08 4.71 -2.91
N LEU A 49 -6.51 3.54 -3.22
CA LEU A 49 -5.07 3.38 -3.35
C LEU A 49 -4.48 4.28 -4.45
N PHE A 50 -5.14 4.36 -5.60
CA PHE A 50 -4.66 5.15 -6.75
C PHE A 50 -5.08 6.62 -6.70
N THR A 51 -6.22 6.96 -6.10
CA THR A 51 -6.71 8.35 -6.05
C THR A 51 -6.21 9.13 -4.84
N GLU A 52 -6.02 8.49 -3.69
CA GLU A 52 -5.64 9.18 -2.46
C GLU A 52 -4.21 8.82 -2.04
N ILE A 53 -3.88 7.53 -1.94
CA ILE A 53 -2.62 7.09 -1.33
C ILE A 53 -1.43 7.28 -2.26
N GLY A 54 -1.57 6.96 -3.55
CA GLY A 54 -0.53 7.13 -4.57
C GLY A 54 -0.04 8.59 -4.65
N PRO A 55 -0.93 9.55 -4.94
CA PRO A 55 -0.57 10.97 -4.99
C PRO A 55 0.03 11.49 -3.68
N ARG A 56 -0.50 11.06 -2.53
CA ARG A 56 0.03 11.45 -1.22
C ARG A 56 1.51 11.10 -1.02
N TYR A 57 2.01 10.06 -1.68
CA TYR A 57 3.38 9.59 -1.55
C TYR A 57 4.23 9.81 -2.80
N GLU A 58 3.77 10.62 -3.75
CA GLU A 58 4.45 10.92 -5.02
C GLU A 58 5.94 11.27 -4.83
N ASN A 59 6.21 12.22 -3.93
CA ASN A 59 7.56 12.73 -3.67
C ASN A 59 8.41 11.87 -2.70
N ARG A 60 7.86 10.75 -2.19
CA ARG A 60 8.55 9.91 -1.20
C ARG A 60 9.24 8.73 -1.87
N PRO A 61 10.58 8.56 -1.81
CA PRO A 61 11.29 7.47 -2.49
C PRO A 61 11.21 6.09 -1.78
N GLY A 62 10.30 5.91 -0.81
CA GLY A 62 10.09 4.63 -0.13
C GLY A 62 9.74 4.77 1.36
N GLY A 63 9.45 3.65 2.00
CA GLY A 63 9.10 3.60 3.42
C GLY A 63 7.70 4.15 3.68
N TYR A 64 6.71 3.71 2.90
CA TYR A 64 5.32 4.16 2.99
C TYR A 64 4.60 3.61 4.23
N THR A 65 5.17 2.61 4.89
CA THR A 65 4.63 2.00 6.09
C THR A 65 5.54 2.22 7.31
N ARG A 66 4.94 2.33 8.50
CA ARG A 66 5.64 2.45 9.77
C ARG A 66 5.11 1.40 10.74
N ILE A 67 6.02 0.67 11.38
CA ILE A 67 5.70 -0.30 12.44
C ILE A 67 6.13 0.32 13.76
N THR A 68 5.22 0.37 14.73
CA THR A 68 5.47 0.87 16.09
C THR A 68 5.05 -0.21 17.07
N LYS A 69 5.93 -0.59 18.01
CA LYS A 69 5.60 -1.53 19.09
C LYS A 69 4.68 -0.84 20.09
N ILE A 70 3.69 -1.56 20.62
CA ILE A 70 2.65 -1.00 21.53
C ILE A 70 2.78 -1.66 22.92
N GLY A 71 4.02 -1.98 23.32
CA GLY A 71 4.30 -2.81 24.51
C GLY A 71 4.60 -4.24 24.11
#